data_AF-A0AAD7XEI8-F1
#
_entry.id   AF-A0AAD7XEI8-F1
#
_cell.length_a   1.000
_cell.length_b   1.000
_cell.length_c   1.000
_cell.angle_alpha   90.00
_cell.angle_beta   90.00
_cell.angle_gamma   90.00
#
_symmetry.space_group_name_H-M   'P 1'
#
loop_
_entity.id
_entity.type
_entity.pdbx_description
1 polymer ?
#
loop_
_entity_poly.entity_id
_entity_poly.type
_entity_poly.pdbx_seq_one_letter_code
_entity_poly.pdbx_strand_id
1 'polypeptide(L)'
;MFFSGYALFLSLLLVLSHTTTAQVNPSRVIVNNTITLPIAKRFNFTGSTTLLQHDQGRVRRLRARATGTLSAPSPELSSVEVTNELVQYFVEVFTGPSTQALSHELRIDIGSSNTWVSDYQNTQTTRMTRNTMSLEYGNGAMMVGPEFADRIMLGEEPGLEVLGQFIGIAASSSGFDNVGGVLGLGPTALTVGTLSPDTTAMIPTVTDNLFAQAVIPSEVVSISFAPTLSNPNGELTFGGIDSTKFIGELVASPITRTSPSSLFFGIEQSVRYGQATTLLTGNPGIFDSDALDAYVAATGAVFDEATGFYRITPAQYANLQSMFFTINGGVFEFTANAQIWPRSLNSLIGGSSSFVYLIIGDIGTPSGSGLDIINGMMFMERFYTVFDTGRNEIAIANTQFTTATTN
;
A
#
# COMPACT_ATOMS: atom_id res chain seq x y z
N MET A 1 -64.38 22.20 60.26
CA MET A 1 -64.16 23.43 59.47
C MET A 1 -63.14 23.09 58.38
N PHE A 2 -63.38 23.52 57.13
CA PHE A 2 -62.44 23.61 56.00
C PHE A 2 -61.68 22.34 55.49
N PHE A 3 -61.84 22.08 54.18
CA PHE A 3 -60.89 21.58 53.15
C PHE A 3 -59.96 20.37 53.49
N SER A 4 -59.99 19.25 52.75
CA SER A 4 -59.70 19.02 51.31
C SER A 4 -58.20 18.89 51.00
N GLY A 5 -57.82 17.80 50.34
CA GLY A 5 -56.44 17.51 49.93
C GLY A 5 -56.26 16.15 49.25
N TYR A 6 -56.60 16.05 47.95
CA TYR A 6 -56.26 14.89 47.13
C TYR A 6 -54.76 14.89 46.81
N ALA A 7 -54.06 13.79 47.11
CA ALA A 7 -52.65 13.62 46.75
C ALA A 7 -52.52 13.14 45.29
N LEU A 8 -52.21 14.07 44.39
CA LEU A 8 -51.89 13.78 42.98
C LEU A 8 -50.38 13.53 42.84
N PHE A 9 -49.99 12.29 42.54
CA PHE A 9 -48.62 11.95 42.15
C PHE A 9 -48.36 12.46 40.73
N LEU A 10 -47.55 13.52 40.59
CA LEU A 10 -46.96 13.92 39.30
C LEU A 10 -45.67 13.12 39.06
N SER A 11 -45.73 12.16 38.15
CA SER A 11 -44.54 11.48 37.63
C SER A 11 -43.82 12.38 36.61
N LEU A 12 -42.74 13.04 37.03
CA LEU A 12 -41.95 13.90 36.16
C LEU A 12 -41.09 13.07 35.18
N LEU A 13 -41.56 12.92 33.93
CA LEU A 13 -40.71 12.36 32.86
C LEU A 13 -39.62 13.36 32.49
N LEU A 14 -38.37 13.05 32.85
CA LEU A 14 -37.20 13.80 32.39
C LEU A 14 -36.83 13.33 30.98
N VAL A 15 -37.29 14.06 29.96
CA VAL A 15 -36.89 13.80 28.56
C VAL A 15 -35.48 14.34 28.35
N LEU A 16 -34.46 13.48 28.44
CA LEU A 16 -33.10 13.83 28.02
C LEU A 16 -33.04 13.92 26.49
N SER A 17 -33.31 15.13 25.97
CA SER A 17 -33.00 15.49 24.59
C SER A 17 -31.49 15.41 24.37
N HIS A 18 -31.02 14.30 23.82
CA HIS A 18 -29.62 14.13 23.45
C HIS A 18 -29.33 15.04 22.25
N THR A 19 -28.78 16.22 22.52
CA THR A 19 -28.23 17.08 21.48
C THR A 19 -26.99 16.42 20.92
N THR A 20 -27.13 15.69 19.81
CA THR A 20 -26.01 15.21 19.02
C THR A 20 -25.26 16.42 18.47
N THR A 21 -24.24 16.87 19.20
CA THR A 21 -23.24 17.80 18.68
C THR A 21 -22.63 17.13 17.45
N ALA A 22 -22.95 17.65 16.26
CA ALA A 22 -22.35 17.17 15.03
C ALA A 22 -20.83 17.37 15.14
N GLN A 23 -20.09 16.27 15.31
CA GLN A 23 -18.65 16.31 15.31
C GLN A 23 -18.22 16.78 13.92
N VAL A 24 -17.72 18.01 13.85
CA VAL A 24 -17.17 18.59 12.63
C VAL A 24 -15.88 17.82 12.32
N ASN A 25 -16.00 16.72 11.59
CA ASN A 25 -14.85 16.04 11.01
C ASN A 25 -14.10 17.08 10.17
N PRO A 26 -12.82 17.40 10.51
CA PRO A 26 -12.10 18.47 9.84
C PRO A 26 -11.94 18.10 8.37
N SER A 27 -12.58 18.89 7.50
CA SER A 27 -12.72 18.63 6.07
C SER A 27 -11.39 18.18 5.46
N ARG A 28 -11.41 17.08 4.71
CA ARG A 28 -10.22 16.59 4.00
C ARG A 28 -9.66 17.69 3.10
N VAL A 29 -8.35 17.83 3.07
CA VAL A 29 -7.70 18.87 2.26
C VAL A 29 -7.69 18.42 0.80
N ILE A 30 -8.72 18.83 0.07
CA ILE A 30 -8.79 18.67 -1.39
C ILE A 30 -7.83 19.69 -2.01
N VAL A 31 -6.85 19.21 -2.76
CA VAL A 31 -5.85 20.02 -3.44
C VAL A 31 -6.03 19.91 -4.95
N ASN A 32 -6.72 20.88 -5.52
CA ASN A 32 -6.98 20.93 -6.96
C ASN A 32 -5.87 21.65 -7.75
N ASN A 33 -4.75 22.00 -7.12
CA ASN A 33 -3.74 22.89 -7.70
C ASN A 33 -2.33 22.73 -7.07
N THR A 34 -2.01 21.53 -6.58
CA THR A 34 -0.69 21.17 -6.02
C THR A 34 0.25 20.58 -7.07
N ILE A 35 1.52 20.46 -6.70
CA ILE A 35 2.50 19.68 -7.42
C ILE A 35 2.16 18.20 -7.23
N THR A 36 1.93 17.49 -8.33
CA THR A 36 1.71 16.05 -8.36
C THR A 36 2.84 15.37 -9.11
N LEU A 37 3.14 14.12 -8.77
CA LEU A 37 4.23 13.37 -9.36
C LEU A 37 3.65 12.36 -10.36
N PRO A 38 3.95 12.46 -11.67
CA PRO A 38 3.58 11.44 -12.62
C PRO A 38 4.37 10.16 -12.33
N ILE A 39 3.71 9.00 -12.40
CA ILE A 39 4.33 7.71 -12.09
C ILE A 39 4.05 6.67 -13.18
N ALA A 40 4.98 5.74 -13.31
CA ALA A 40 5.03 4.79 -14.42
C ALA A 40 5.05 3.34 -13.94
N LYS A 41 4.17 2.50 -14.52
CA LYS A 41 4.14 1.06 -14.28
C LYS A 41 5.22 0.36 -15.10
N ARG A 42 5.94 -0.58 -14.48
CA ARG A 42 6.94 -1.44 -15.14
C ARG A 42 6.70 -2.91 -14.81
N PHE A 43 7.30 -3.76 -15.64
CA PHE A 43 7.25 -5.22 -15.55
C PHE A 43 8.68 -5.77 -15.67
N ASN A 44 9.12 -6.61 -14.73
CA ASN A 44 10.53 -7.00 -14.61
C ASN A 44 10.72 -8.51 -14.36
N PHE A 45 10.29 -9.33 -15.32
CA PHE A 45 10.23 -10.80 -15.22
C PHE A 45 11.57 -11.53 -15.50
N THR A 46 12.71 -10.98 -15.07
CA THR A 46 14.01 -11.65 -15.27
C THR A 46 14.35 -12.59 -14.11
N GLY A 47 13.59 -13.68 -13.97
CA GLY A 47 13.82 -14.65 -12.90
C GLY A 47 13.03 -15.96 -13.06
N SER A 48 13.38 -16.93 -12.23
CA SER A 48 12.75 -18.24 -12.03
C SER A 48 11.44 -18.18 -11.23
N THR A 49 11.18 -17.07 -10.53
CA THR A 49 10.16 -16.96 -9.49
C THR A 49 8.91 -16.23 -9.96
N THR A 50 7.77 -16.74 -9.54
CA THR A 50 6.43 -16.25 -9.89
C THR A 50 5.98 -15.07 -9.00
N LEU A 51 4.98 -14.30 -9.45
CA LEU A 51 4.46 -13.17 -8.68
C LEU A 51 3.92 -13.59 -7.32
N LEU A 52 3.26 -14.75 -7.26
CA LEU A 52 2.77 -15.34 -6.02
C LEU A 52 3.91 -15.58 -5.02
N GLN A 53 4.98 -16.26 -5.43
CA GLN A 53 6.13 -16.56 -4.58
C GLN A 53 6.84 -15.29 -4.07
N HIS A 54 6.97 -14.27 -4.95
CA HIS A 54 7.49 -12.95 -4.62
C HIS A 54 6.64 -12.24 -3.55
N ASP A 55 5.32 -12.17 -3.74
CA ASP A 55 4.42 -11.46 -2.83
C ASP A 55 4.21 -12.20 -1.50
N GLN A 56 4.13 -13.54 -1.51
CA GLN A 56 4.23 -14.35 -0.28
C GLN A 56 5.54 -14.09 0.47
N GLY A 57 6.62 -13.86 -0.26
CA GLY A 57 7.89 -13.40 0.29
C GLY A 57 7.74 -12.09 1.05
N ARG A 58 7.19 -11.05 0.38
CA ARG A 58 6.90 -9.73 1.00
C ARG A 58 6.12 -9.91 2.30
N VAL A 59 5.06 -10.68 2.30
CA VAL A 59 4.20 -10.97 3.46
C VAL A 59 5.01 -11.54 4.62
N ARG A 60 5.76 -12.62 4.39
CA ARG A 60 6.56 -13.27 5.44
C ARG A 60 7.49 -12.29 6.15
N ARG A 61 8.01 -11.26 5.45
CA ARG A 61 8.87 -10.23 6.06
C ARG A 61 8.13 -9.04 6.67
N LEU A 62 6.97 -8.62 6.15
CA LEU A 62 6.10 -7.67 6.86
C LEU A 62 5.74 -8.21 8.25
N ARG A 63 5.44 -9.50 8.33
CA ARG A 63 5.19 -10.21 9.59
C ARG A 63 6.44 -10.32 10.47
N ALA A 64 7.59 -10.72 9.92
CA ALA A 64 8.84 -10.84 10.68
C ALA A 64 9.34 -9.51 11.27
N ARG A 65 9.19 -8.40 10.53
CA ARG A 65 9.39 -7.04 11.05
C ARG A 65 8.48 -6.79 12.25
N ALA A 66 7.18 -7.02 12.06
CA ALA A 66 6.16 -6.70 13.07
C ALA A 66 6.21 -7.57 14.33
N THR A 67 6.73 -8.80 14.26
CA THR A 67 6.96 -9.66 15.43
C THR A 67 8.29 -9.40 16.14
N GLY A 68 9.10 -8.44 15.68
CA GLY A 68 10.42 -8.14 16.24
C GLY A 68 11.46 -9.25 16.03
N THR A 69 11.17 -10.23 15.15
CA THR A 69 11.99 -11.45 14.98
C THR A 69 13.17 -11.27 14.04
N LEU A 70 13.36 -10.09 13.44
CA LEU A 70 14.56 -9.72 12.67
C LEU A 70 15.79 -9.41 13.55
N SER A 71 15.94 -10.12 14.67
CA SER A 71 17.15 -10.11 15.49
C SER A 71 18.21 -11.01 14.85
N ALA A 72 18.96 -10.46 13.88
CA ALA A 72 19.93 -11.13 13.01
C ALA A 72 19.32 -12.06 11.93
N PRO A 73 20.02 -12.32 10.81
CA PRO A 73 19.51 -13.20 9.75
C PRO A 73 19.43 -14.66 10.22
N SER A 74 18.22 -15.22 10.24
CA SER A 74 18.01 -16.64 10.54
C SER A 74 18.48 -17.54 9.39
N PRO A 75 19.24 -18.61 9.65
CA PRO A 75 19.77 -19.50 8.61
C PRO A 75 18.68 -20.32 7.88
N GLU A 76 17.43 -20.38 8.39
CA GLU A 76 16.32 -21.02 7.67
C GLU A 76 15.78 -20.17 6.50
N LEU A 77 16.17 -18.89 6.41
CA LEU A 77 15.73 -17.97 5.34
C LEU A 77 16.71 -17.93 4.15
N SER A 78 17.82 -18.67 4.20
CA SER A 78 18.93 -18.58 3.23
C SER A 78 18.75 -19.37 1.92
N SER A 79 17.52 -19.74 1.56
CA SER A 79 17.21 -20.51 0.34
C SER A 79 16.04 -19.95 -0.48
N VAL A 80 15.55 -18.76 -0.15
CA VAL A 80 14.73 -17.98 -1.08
C VAL A 80 15.69 -17.36 -2.10
N GLU A 81 15.52 -17.66 -3.39
CA GLU A 81 16.28 -16.98 -4.44
C GLU A 81 16.02 -15.46 -4.35
N VAL A 82 17.07 -14.64 -4.48
CA VAL A 82 16.91 -13.18 -4.50
C VAL A 82 16.24 -12.81 -5.81
N THR A 83 14.99 -12.34 -5.75
CA THR A 83 14.10 -12.37 -6.91
C THR A 83 13.67 -10.99 -7.37
N ASN A 84 13.85 -10.77 -8.67
CA ASN A 84 13.56 -9.52 -9.34
C ASN A 84 12.05 -9.19 -9.30
N GLU A 85 11.71 -7.91 -9.42
CA GLU A 85 10.50 -7.37 -8.83
C GLU A 85 9.42 -7.10 -9.90
N LEU A 86 8.46 -8.00 -9.98
CA LEU A 86 7.81 -8.32 -11.26
C LEU A 86 6.82 -7.29 -11.80
N VAL A 87 6.13 -6.53 -10.93
CA VAL A 87 5.17 -5.46 -11.30
C VAL A 87 5.28 -4.32 -10.30
N GLN A 88 5.54 -3.10 -10.76
CA GLN A 88 5.79 -1.96 -9.86
C GLN A 88 5.43 -0.62 -10.47
N TYR A 89 5.24 0.38 -9.60
CA TYR A 89 5.16 1.80 -9.97
C TYR A 89 6.41 2.56 -9.48
N PHE A 90 6.94 3.42 -10.36
CA PHE A 90 8.13 4.22 -10.13
C PHE A 90 7.83 5.73 -10.19
N VAL A 91 8.60 6.50 -9.44
CA VAL A 91 8.56 7.97 -9.39
C VAL A 91 9.98 8.54 -9.49
N GLU A 92 10.13 9.65 -10.20
CA GLU A 92 11.40 10.38 -10.27
C GLU A 92 11.59 11.28 -9.04
N VAL A 93 12.75 11.16 -8.38
CA VAL A 93 13.12 11.89 -7.17
C VAL A 93 14.54 12.41 -7.32
N PHE A 94 14.74 13.68 -7.01
CA PHE A 94 16.04 14.33 -7.14
C PHE A 94 16.73 14.46 -5.78
N THR A 95 18.05 14.26 -5.74
CA THR A 95 18.89 14.50 -4.56
C THR A 95 19.94 15.58 -4.85
N GLY A 96 20.44 16.24 -3.80
CA GLY A 96 21.41 17.32 -3.93
C GLY A 96 20.77 18.70 -4.24
N PRO A 97 21.59 19.76 -4.40
CA PRO A 97 21.12 21.11 -4.69
C PRO A 97 20.57 21.21 -6.11
N SER A 98 19.62 22.12 -6.38
CA SER A 98 19.00 22.30 -7.71
C SER A 98 19.99 22.55 -8.85
N THR A 99 21.19 23.07 -8.55
CA THR A 99 22.28 23.31 -9.53
C THR A 99 23.09 22.07 -9.89
N GLN A 100 22.95 20.97 -9.14
CA GLN A 100 23.65 19.69 -9.32
C GLN A 100 22.72 18.52 -8.94
N ALA A 101 21.44 18.61 -9.29
CA ALA A 101 20.42 17.64 -8.91
C ALA A 101 20.71 16.28 -9.58
N LEU A 102 20.80 15.22 -8.78
CA LEU A 102 20.92 13.84 -9.25
C LEU A 102 19.53 13.22 -9.30
N SER A 103 19.06 12.86 -10.49
CA SER A 103 17.80 12.11 -10.67
C SER A 103 17.97 10.65 -10.26
N HIS A 104 16.99 10.14 -9.52
CA HIS A 104 16.83 8.73 -9.17
C HIS A 104 15.40 8.29 -9.48
N GLU A 105 15.26 7.14 -10.14
CA GLU A 105 13.96 6.53 -10.38
C GLU A 105 13.66 5.51 -9.27
N LEU A 106 12.83 5.91 -8.31
CA LEU A 106 12.57 5.16 -7.09
C LEU A 106 11.27 4.36 -7.19
N ARG A 107 11.31 3.10 -6.73
CA ARG A 107 10.12 2.29 -6.49
C ARG A 107 9.28 2.91 -5.39
N ILE A 108 7.98 3.02 -5.60
CA ILE A 108 7.01 3.42 -4.57
C ILE A 108 6.69 2.21 -3.69
N ASP A 109 6.91 2.29 -2.37
CA ASP A 109 6.61 1.20 -1.45
C ASP A 109 5.88 1.69 -0.19
N ILE A 110 4.58 1.39 -0.10
CA ILE A 110 3.76 1.64 1.10
C ILE A 110 3.95 0.57 2.20
N GLY A 111 4.67 -0.52 1.90
CA GLY A 111 5.00 -1.59 2.86
C GLY A 111 6.31 -1.36 3.63
N SER A 112 7.03 -0.28 3.34
CA SER A 112 8.26 0.11 4.04
C SER A 112 8.39 1.64 4.10
N SER A 113 9.30 2.15 4.93
CA SER A 113 9.36 3.58 5.30
C SER A 113 10.73 4.21 5.14
N ASN A 114 11.75 3.40 4.84
CA ASN A 114 13.09 3.86 4.57
C ASN A 114 13.21 4.27 3.10
N THR A 115 13.55 5.54 2.85
CA THR A 115 13.99 5.96 1.51
C THR A 115 15.47 5.66 1.32
N TRP A 116 15.84 5.07 0.19
CA TRP A 116 17.23 4.80 -0.17
C TRP A 116 17.44 4.87 -1.68
N VAL A 117 18.67 5.12 -2.11
CA VAL A 117 19.04 5.29 -3.53
C VAL A 117 20.32 4.51 -3.89
N SER A 118 20.46 4.13 -5.17
CA SER A 118 21.71 3.65 -5.77
C SER A 118 22.52 4.81 -6.37
N ASP A 119 23.71 4.51 -6.93
CA ASP A 119 24.48 5.37 -7.86
C ASP A 119 24.70 6.84 -7.45
N TYR A 120 24.70 7.08 -6.14
CA TYR A 120 24.73 8.40 -5.51
C TYR A 120 26.11 9.06 -5.56
N GLN A 121 26.13 10.40 -5.62
CA GLN A 121 27.35 11.20 -5.52
C GLN A 121 27.18 12.29 -4.45
N ASN A 122 28.18 12.43 -3.58
CA ASN A 122 28.14 13.45 -2.52
C ASN A 122 28.19 14.87 -3.12
N THR A 123 27.26 15.72 -2.68
CA THR A 123 27.16 17.12 -3.07
C THR A 123 27.39 18.06 -1.86
N GLN A 124 27.25 19.37 -2.06
CA GLN A 124 27.37 20.36 -0.97
C GLN A 124 26.25 20.29 0.09
N THR A 125 25.10 19.66 -0.20
CA THR A 125 24.01 19.49 0.77
C THR A 125 24.15 18.20 1.59
N THR A 126 24.81 17.18 1.05
CA THR A 126 25.06 15.86 1.66
C THR A 126 25.73 15.95 3.05
N ARG A 127 25.15 15.32 4.08
CA ARG A 127 25.71 15.20 5.43
C ARG A 127 25.73 13.74 5.86
N MET A 128 26.92 13.17 6.07
CA MET A 128 27.06 11.80 6.55
C MET A 128 26.62 11.69 8.01
N THR A 129 25.83 10.67 8.34
CA THR A 129 25.48 10.38 9.74
C THR A 129 26.54 9.48 10.40
N ARG A 130 26.26 8.99 11.62
CA ARG A 130 27.06 7.92 12.26
C ARG A 130 26.58 6.50 11.91
N ASN A 131 25.47 6.37 11.17
CA ASN A 131 24.73 5.13 11.05
C ASN A 131 24.98 4.42 9.71
N THR A 132 24.88 3.10 9.74
CA THR A 132 24.67 2.24 8.57
C THR A 132 23.22 1.79 8.57
N MET A 133 22.54 1.91 7.43
CA MET A 133 21.21 1.39 7.19
C MET A 133 21.30 -0.04 6.63
N SER A 134 20.42 -0.92 7.10
CA SER A 134 20.30 -2.31 6.65
C SER A 134 18.83 -2.65 6.47
N LEU A 135 18.43 -2.97 5.23
CA LEU A 135 17.06 -3.16 4.82
C LEU A 135 16.90 -4.54 4.18
N GLU A 136 15.94 -5.31 4.68
CA GLU A 136 15.56 -6.61 4.14
C GLU A 136 14.10 -6.58 3.69
N TYR A 137 13.87 -7.05 2.46
CA TYR A 137 12.59 -7.09 1.76
C TYR A 137 12.25 -8.56 1.44
N GLY A 138 10.96 -8.84 1.21
CA GLY A 138 10.49 -10.22 1.33
C GLY A 138 10.70 -11.14 0.14
N ASN A 139 10.98 -10.60 -1.04
CA ASN A 139 11.55 -11.29 -2.20
C ASN A 139 13.03 -11.73 -2.00
N GLY A 140 13.53 -11.70 -0.76
CA GLY A 140 14.94 -11.91 -0.43
C GLY A 140 15.83 -10.71 -0.80
N ALA A 141 15.26 -9.64 -1.34
CA ALA A 141 16.02 -8.45 -1.71
C ALA A 141 16.54 -7.71 -0.47
N MET A 142 17.74 -7.17 -0.59
CA MET A 142 18.43 -6.47 0.49
C MET A 142 19.09 -5.20 -0.01
N MET A 143 19.24 -4.23 0.89
CA MET A 143 20.10 -3.07 0.73
C MET A 143 20.87 -2.85 2.03
N VAL A 144 22.17 -2.59 1.93
CA VAL A 144 23.03 -2.20 3.05
C VAL A 144 23.91 -1.04 2.62
N GLY A 145 24.06 -0.03 3.48
CA GLY A 145 25.00 1.05 3.26
C GLY A 145 24.85 2.23 4.22
N PRO A 146 25.71 3.24 4.14
CA PRO A 146 25.69 4.40 5.04
C PRO A 146 24.39 5.19 4.95
N GLU A 147 23.92 5.71 6.09
CA GLU A 147 22.85 6.70 6.15
C GLU A 147 23.44 8.11 6.02
N PHE A 148 22.82 8.92 5.17
CA PHE A 148 23.10 10.34 4.97
C PHE A 148 21.84 11.16 5.21
N ALA A 149 21.98 12.41 5.64
CA ALA A 149 20.94 13.43 5.48
C ALA A 149 21.29 14.31 4.27
N ASP A 150 20.35 14.54 3.36
CA ASP A 150 20.55 15.37 2.16
C ASP A 150 19.28 16.17 1.81
N ARG A 151 19.38 17.05 0.81
CA ARG A 151 18.21 17.59 0.11
C ARG A 151 17.60 16.51 -0.76
N ILE A 152 16.29 16.32 -0.63
CA ILE A 152 15.43 15.65 -1.61
C ILE A 152 14.52 16.69 -2.27
N MET A 153 14.15 16.44 -3.52
CA MET A 153 13.19 17.23 -4.28
C MET A 153 12.28 16.26 -5.05
N LEU A 154 10.97 16.36 -4.85
CA LEU A 154 9.97 15.55 -5.55
C LEU A 154 9.39 16.32 -6.74
N GLY A 155 9.58 15.77 -7.95
CA GLY A 155 9.20 16.42 -9.21
C GLY A 155 10.18 17.51 -9.63
N GLU A 156 10.00 18.04 -10.85
CA GLU A 156 10.83 19.13 -11.36
C GLU A 156 10.54 20.46 -10.62
N GLU A 157 11.54 21.35 -10.59
CA GLU A 157 11.43 22.68 -9.96
C GLU A 157 10.23 23.48 -10.54
N PRO A 158 9.31 24.02 -9.73
CA PRO A 158 9.46 24.33 -8.29
C PRO A 158 8.83 23.27 -7.36
N GLY A 159 9.21 22.00 -7.53
CA GLY A 159 8.72 20.81 -6.83
C GLY A 159 8.72 20.83 -5.28
N LEU A 160 8.37 19.69 -4.68
CA LEU A 160 8.29 19.57 -3.22
C LEU A 160 9.69 19.28 -2.63
N GLU A 161 10.33 20.33 -2.12
CA GLU A 161 11.63 20.26 -1.45
C GLU A 161 11.53 19.65 -0.04
N VAL A 162 12.52 18.82 0.32
CA VAL A 162 12.78 18.40 1.72
C VAL A 162 14.25 18.64 2.02
N LEU A 163 14.55 19.44 3.05
CA LEU A 163 15.92 19.69 3.49
C LEU A 163 16.29 18.73 4.63
N GLY A 164 17.40 17.99 4.45
CA GLY A 164 17.91 17.08 5.49
C GLY A 164 17.12 15.79 5.64
N GLN A 165 16.47 15.31 4.58
CA GLN A 165 15.87 13.96 4.56
C GLN A 165 16.96 12.92 4.78
N PHE A 166 16.75 12.02 5.74
CA PHE A 166 17.58 10.85 5.92
C PHE A 166 17.32 9.84 4.80
N ILE A 167 18.39 9.37 4.16
CA ILE A 167 18.39 8.40 3.08
C ILE A 167 19.49 7.35 3.29
N GLY A 168 19.19 6.10 2.96
CA GLY A 168 20.20 5.07 2.77
C GLY A 168 20.89 5.23 1.42
N ILE A 169 22.22 5.12 1.36
CA ILE A 169 22.96 5.04 0.10
C ILE A 169 23.43 3.60 -0.09
N ALA A 170 23.01 2.93 -1.17
CA ALA A 170 23.33 1.52 -1.40
C ALA A 170 24.84 1.30 -1.64
N ALA A 171 25.53 0.73 -0.64
CA ALA A 171 26.89 0.22 -0.80
C ALA A 171 26.90 -1.24 -1.26
N SER A 172 25.82 -1.97 -0.96
CA SER A 172 25.47 -3.25 -1.57
C SER A 172 23.96 -3.38 -1.62
N SER A 173 23.43 -3.87 -2.75
CA SER A 173 22.01 -4.17 -2.92
C SER A 173 21.84 -5.38 -3.84
N SER A 174 20.79 -6.16 -3.61
CA SER A 174 20.50 -7.38 -4.37
C SER A 174 18.99 -7.56 -4.50
N GLY A 175 18.49 -7.96 -5.68
CA GLY A 175 17.06 -8.07 -5.96
C GLY A 175 16.39 -6.74 -6.33
N PHE A 176 17.19 -5.80 -6.86
CA PHE A 176 16.80 -4.44 -7.24
C PHE A 176 17.26 -4.14 -8.67
N ASP A 177 17.11 -5.13 -9.58
CA ASP A 177 17.73 -5.08 -10.90
C ASP A 177 17.06 -4.03 -11.78
N ASN A 178 17.79 -2.96 -12.11
CA ASN A 178 17.30 -1.75 -12.80
C ASN A 178 16.33 -0.89 -11.95
N VAL A 179 16.49 -0.90 -10.62
CA VAL A 179 15.76 -0.06 -9.67
C VAL A 179 16.73 0.95 -9.05
N GLY A 180 16.50 2.26 -9.22
CA GLY A 180 17.35 3.33 -8.68
C GLY A 180 17.24 3.52 -7.15
N GLY A 181 16.34 2.79 -6.50
CA GLY A 181 16.13 2.79 -5.06
C GLY A 181 14.65 2.65 -4.69
N VAL A 182 14.31 2.96 -3.44
CA VAL A 182 12.94 2.88 -2.92
C VAL A 182 12.57 4.19 -2.23
N LEU A 183 11.36 4.68 -2.53
CA LEU A 183 10.66 5.71 -1.79
C LEU A 183 9.72 5.01 -0.80
N GLY A 184 10.14 4.92 0.47
CA GLY A 184 9.33 4.35 1.54
C GLY A 184 8.24 5.33 1.97
N LEU A 185 6.98 4.89 1.93
CA LEU A 185 5.80 5.70 2.27
C LEU A 185 4.97 5.15 3.45
N GLY A 186 5.31 3.97 3.97
CA GLY A 186 4.61 3.37 5.12
C GLY A 186 4.84 4.10 6.44
N PRO A 187 4.12 3.77 7.53
CA PRO A 187 4.24 4.46 8.82
C PRO A 187 5.66 4.45 9.43
N THR A 188 6.10 5.60 9.95
CA THR A 188 7.46 5.88 10.46
C THR A 188 8.03 4.79 11.39
N ALA A 189 7.18 4.13 12.17
CA ALA A 189 7.56 3.05 13.09
C ALA A 189 8.28 1.86 12.40
N LEU A 190 8.05 1.63 11.10
CA LEU A 190 8.70 0.54 10.34
C LEU A 190 10.20 0.77 10.08
N THR A 191 10.72 1.96 10.40
CA THR A 191 12.15 2.32 10.32
C THR A 191 12.95 1.89 11.56
N VAL A 192 12.29 1.60 12.68
CA VAL A 192 12.97 1.14 13.90
C VAL A 192 13.68 -0.19 13.64
N GLY A 193 14.90 -0.34 14.15
CA GLY A 193 15.75 -1.51 13.94
C GLY A 193 16.50 -1.53 12.60
N THR A 194 16.26 -0.58 11.68
CA THR A 194 16.95 -0.55 10.37
C THR A 194 18.32 0.12 10.39
N LEU A 195 18.70 0.77 11.50
CA LEU A 195 19.98 1.45 11.68
C LEU A 195 20.91 0.73 12.65
N SER A 196 22.21 0.85 12.40
CA SER A 196 23.29 0.46 13.32
C SER A 196 24.31 1.59 13.41
N PRO A 197 24.76 2.01 14.62
CA PRO A 197 24.48 1.41 15.92
C PRO A 197 23.13 1.82 16.55
N ASP A 198 22.41 2.78 15.96
CA ASP A 198 21.21 3.38 16.58
C ASP A 198 19.91 2.59 16.29
N THR A 199 19.86 1.35 16.76
CA THR A 199 18.77 0.40 16.47
C THR A 199 17.39 0.84 16.98
N THR A 200 17.32 1.83 17.88
CA THR A 200 16.08 2.36 18.46
C THR A 200 15.58 3.65 17.79
N ALA A 201 16.34 4.25 16.88
CA ALA A 201 15.93 5.47 16.21
C ALA A 201 14.74 5.24 15.26
N MET A 202 13.83 6.21 15.21
CA MET A 202 12.88 6.37 14.11
C MET A 202 13.45 7.36 13.10
N ILE A 203 13.27 7.06 11.82
CA ILE A 203 13.64 7.93 10.70
C ILE A 203 12.35 8.52 10.13
N PRO A 204 12.13 9.85 10.21
CA PRO A 204 10.97 10.48 9.58
C PRO A 204 10.95 10.24 8.06
N THR A 205 9.80 9.85 7.53
CA THR A 205 9.62 9.63 6.08
C THR A 205 9.64 10.95 5.32
N VAL A 206 9.64 10.86 3.99
CA VAL A 206 9.52 12.05 3.12
C VAL A 206 8.20 12.79 3.37
N THR A 207 7.10 12.07 3.64
CA THR A 207 5.80 12.67 3.99
C THR A 207 5.87 13.43 5.32
N ASP A 208 6.46 12.79 6.34
CA ASP A 208 6.61 13.33 7.69
C ASP A 208 7.43 14.64 7.64
N ASN A 209 8.55 14.63 6.92
CA ASN A 209 9.43 15.79 6.79
C ASN A 209 8.82 16.91 5.92
N LEU A 210 8.12 16.59 4.83
CA LEU A 210 7.37 17.59 4.05
C LEU A 210 6.36 18.34 4.92
N PHE A 211 5.66 17.62 5.80
CA PHE A 211 4.68 18.21 6.71
C PHE A 211 5.35 18.99 7.85
N ALA A 212 6.37 18.43 8.48
CA ALA A 212 7.12 19.09 9.55
C ALA A 212 7.86 20.36 9.09
N GLN A 213 8.27 20.44 7.82
CA GLN A 213 8.86 21.61 7.19
C GLN A 213 7.81 22.58 6.60
N ALA A 214 6.51 22.30 6.79
CA ALA A 214 5.37 23.07 6.28
C ALA A 214 5.34 23.26 4.75
N VAL A 215 5.99 22.35 4.01
CA VAL A 215 5.99 22.30 2.53
C VAL A 215 4.67 21.74 2.01
N ILE A 216 4.03 20.85 2.78
CA ILE A 216 2.67 20.36 2.52
C ILE A 216 1.71 20.69 3.68
N PRO A 217 0.42 20.98 3.41
CA PRO A 217 -0.52 21.45 4.44
C PRO A 217 -1.15 20.33 5.30
N SER A 218 -0.84 19.05 5.04
CA SER A 218 -1.31 17.90 5.82
C SER A 218 -0.39 16.69 5.62
N GLU A 219 -0.25 15.86 6.64
CA GLU A 219 0.56 14.63 6.62
C GLU A 219 -0.16 13.49 5.88
N VAL A 220 -0.30 13.67 4.56
CA VAL A 220 -1.13 12.84 3.67
C VAL A 220 -0.37 12.54 2.38
N VAL A 221 -0.43 11.30 1.92
CA VAL A 221 -0.07 10.92 0.54
C VAL A 221 -1.22 10.16 -0.11
N SER A 222 -1.62 10.60 -1.29
CA SER A 222 -2.71 10.02 -2.08
C SER A 222 -2.20 9.45 -3.39
N ILE A 223 -2.72 8.29 -3.77
CA ILE A 223 -2.21 7.47 -4.87
C ILE A 223 -3.32 7.14 -5.86
N SER A 224 -3.08 7.50 -7.13
CA SER A 224 -3.86 7.07 -8.28
C SER A 224 -3.01 6.12 -9.13
N PHE A 225 -3.38 4.85 -9.23
CA PHE A 225 -2.88 3.96 -10.29
C PHE A 225 -3.95 3.76 -11.37
N ALA A 226 -3.59 3.20 -12.53
CA ALA A 226 -4.52 2.84 -13.58
C ALA A 226 -4.04 1.59 -14.36
N PRO A 227 -4.96 0.71 -14.82
CA PRO A 227 -4.62 -0.57 -15.45
C PRO A 227 -4.15 -0.44 -16.91
N THR A 228 -3.98 0.79 -17.42
CA THR A 228 -3.43 1.03 -18.76
C THR A 228 -1.93 0.74 -18.80
N LEU A 229 -1.45 0.34 -19.98
CA LEU A 229 -0.04 0.07 -20.27
C LEU A 229 0.70 1.30 -20.83
N SER A 230 0.01 2.44 -20.96
CA SER A 230 0.55 3.71 -21.48
C SER A 230 1.08 4.59 -20.35
N ASN A 231 2.40 4.68 -20.19
CA ASN A 231 3.03 5.52 -19.15
C ASN A 231 3.11 7.00 -19.55
N PRO A 232 3.07 7.94 -18.56
CA PRO A 232 2.75 7.71 -17.15
C PRO A 232 1.28 7.32 -16.97
N ASN A 233 1.02 6.35 -16.09
CA ASN A 233 -0.29 5.74 -15.88
C ASN A 233 -0.78 5.84 -14.42
N GLY A 234 -0.22 6.76 -13.65
CA GLY A 234 -0.66 7.06 -12.30
C GLY A 234 -0.12 8.39 -11.82
N GLU A 235 -0.43 8.71 -10.56
CA GLU A 235 0.00 9.92 -9.90
C GLU A 235 0.17 9.73 -8.37
N LEU A 236 1.18 10.37 -7.78
CA LEU A 236 1.25 10.65 -6.35
C LEU A 236 0.89 12.12 -6.07
N THR A 237 0.05 12.36 -5.07
CA THR A 237 -0.24 13.68 -4.50
C THR A 237 0.18 13.69 -3.03
N PHE A 238 1.10 14.58 -2.65
CA PHE A 238 1.44 14.83 -1.24
C PHE A 238 0.67 16.04 -0.72
N GLY A 239 0.32 16.04 0.57
CA GLY A 239 -0.33 17.17 1.22
C GLY A 239 -1.85 17.19 1.17
N GLY A 240 -2.48 16.27 0.45
CA GLY A 240 -3.92 16.26 0.27
C GLY A 240 -4.38 15.27 -0.80
N ILE A 241 -5.55 15.56 -1.35
CA ILE A 241 -6.35 14.69 -2.20
C ILE A 241 -6.69 15.41 -3.51
N ASP A 242 -6.38 14.80 -4.65
CA ASP A 242 -6.83 15.30 -5.96
C ASP A 242 -8.23 14.76 -6.29
N SER A 243 -9.20 15.66 -6.43
CA SER A 243 -10.59 15.32 -6.75
C SER A 243 -10.83 14.90 -8.21
N THR A 244 -9.85 15.07 -9.11
CA THR A 244 -9.95 14.68 -10.52
C THR A 244 -9.67 13.19 -10.77
N LYS A 245 -9.06 12.49 -9.79
CA LYS A 245 -8.62 11.09 -9.93
C LYS A 245 -9.65 10.05 -9.51
N PHE A 246 -10.70 10.45 -8.80
CA PHE A 246 -11.74 9.55 -8.29
C PHE A 246 -13.16 10.01 -8.65
N ILE A 247 -14.15 9.13 -8.45
CA ILE A 247 -15.57 9.39 -8.69
C ILE A 247 -16.41 8.96 -7.49
N GLY A 248 -17.45 9.73 -7.18
CA GLY A 248 -18.29 9.50 -6.00
C GLY A 248 -17.63 9.99 -4.71
N GLU A 249 -17.78 9.23 -3.63
CA GLU A 249 -17.35 9.61 -2.28
C GLU A 249 -16.12 8.83 -1.82
N LEU A 250 -15.31 9.45 -0.95
CA LEU A 250 -14.17 8.85 -0.26
C LEU A 250 -14.62 8.20 1.03
N VAL A 251 -14.57 6.87 1.09
CA VAL A 251 -14.90 6.10 2.29
C VAL A 251 -13.65 5.98 3.16
N ALA A 252 -13.70 6.60 4.32
CA ALA A 252 -12.66 6.56 5.34
C ALA A 252 -12.69 5.24 6.13
N SER A 253 -11.54 4.72 6.53
CA SER A 253 -11.41 3.60 7.47
C SER A 253 -10.19 3.80 8.37
N PRO A 254 -10.36 3.83 9.71
CA PRO A 254 -9.24 4.02 10.64
C PRO A 254 -8.27 2.84 10.57
N ILE A 255 -6.98 3.08 10.85
CA ILE A 255 -6.01 1.99 10.95
C ILE A 255 -6.41 1.04 12.08
N THR A 256 -6.34 -0.26 11.79
CA THR A 256 -6.73 -1.32 12.73
C THR A 256 -5.87 -1.31 13.99
N ARG A 257 -6.44 -1.84 15.08
CA ARG A 257 -5.71 -2.18 16.31
C ARG A 257 -5.20 -3.63 16.31
N THR A 258 -5.52 -4.39 15.27
CA THR A 258 -5.12 -5.79 15.09
C THR A 258 -3.67 -5.85 14.62
N SER A 259 -2.77 -6.26 15.50
CA SER A 259 -1.37 -6.54 15.18
C SER A 259 -1.25 -7.89 14.46
N PRO A 260 -0.35 -8.06 13.47
CA PRO A 260 0.64 -7.08 12.99
C PRO A 260 0.15 -6.00 12.00
N SER A 261 -1.06 -6.05 11.44
CA SER A 261 -1.55 -5.03 10.49
C SER A 261 -1.54 -3.60 11.02
N SER A 262 -1.70 -3.41 12.34
CA SER A 262 -1.69 -2.11 13.02
C SER A 262 -0.35 -1.36 12.98
N LEU A 263 0.73 -1.96 12.48
CA LEU A 263 2.03 -1.29 12.25
C LEU A 263 2.17 -0.73 10.83
N PHE A 264 1.23 -1.05 9.95
CA PHE A 264 1.16 -0.62 8.56
C PHE A 264 -0.08 0.23 8.35
N PHE A 265 -0.35 0.65 7.11
CA PHE A 265 -1.69 1.08 6.71
C PHE A 265 -2.62 -0.15 6.58
N GLY A 266 -2.92 -0.80 7.72
CA GLY A 266 -3.83 -1.95 7.80
C GLY A 266 -5.25 -1.54 8.18
N ILE A 267 -6.26 -2.11 7.52
CA ILE A 267 -7.69 -1.80 7.74
C ILE A 267 -8.52 -3.07 7.90
N GLU A 268 -9.56 -2.99 8.74
CA GLU A 268 -10.60 -4.02 8.86
C GLU A 268 -11.54 -3.98 7.64
N GLN A 269 -11.86 -5.14 7.06
CA GLN A 269 -12.77 -5.26 5.93
C GLN A 269 -13.45 -6.64 5.85
N SER A 270 -14.48 -6.78 4.99
CA SER A 270 -15.10 -8.07 4.65
C SER A 270 -15.29 -8.20 3.14
N VAL A 271 -15.25 -9.43 2.60
CA VAL A 271 -15.54 -9.67 1.17
C VAL A 271 -16.48 -10.82 0.97
N ARG A 272 -17.29 -10.66 -0.07
CA ARG A 272 -18.02 -11.72 -0.76
C ARG A 272 -17.63 -11.80 -2.24
N TYR A 273 -17.63 -13.01 -2.78
CA TYR A 273 -17.68 -13.28 -4.21
C TYR A 273 -19.16 -13.42 -4.61
N GLY A 274 -19.57 -12.69 -5.64
CA GLY A 274 -20.97 -12.67 -6.06
C GLY A 274 -21.92 -12.18 -4.98
N GLN A 275 -23.17 -12.68 -4.99
CA GLN A 275 -24.22 -12.25 -4.06
C GLN A 275 -24.18 -12.95 -2.69
N ALA A 276 -23.56 -14.13 -2.58
CA ALA A 276 -23.77 -15.01 -1.42
C ALA A 276 -22.50 -15.67 -0.84
N THR A 277 -21.42 -15.84 -1.62
CA THR A 277 -20.22 -16.52 -1.14
C THR A 277 -19.38 -15.55 -0.30
N THR A 278 -19.54 -15.58 1.03
CA THR A 278 -18.62 -14.87 1.92
C THR A 278 -17.25 -15.52 1.84
N LEU A 279 -16.22 -14.71 1.53
CA LEU A 279 -14.83 -15.13 1.50
C LEU A 279 -14.15 -14.77 2.82
N LEU A 280 -14.56 -13.66 3.43
CA LEU A 280 -13.98 -13.14 4.68
C LEU A 280 -14.98 -12.29 5.45
N THR A 281 -14.94 -12.38 6.79
CA THR A 281 -15.70 -11.52 7.71
C THR A 281 -14.81 -10.86 8.75
N GLY A 282 -14.67 -9.53 8.71
CA GLY A 282 -14.33 -8.71 9.88
C GLY A 282 -12.92 -8.89 10.47
N ASN A 283 -11.97 -9.28 9.62
CA ASN A 283 -10.54 -9.37 9.91
C ASN A 283 -9.78 -8.33 9.04
N PRO A 284 -8.50 -8.06 9.31
CA PRO A 284 -7.71 -7.13 8.50
C PRO A 284 -7.30 -7.71 7.13
N GLY A 285 -8.27 -7.76 6.20
CA GLY A 285 -8.13 -8.02 4.76
C GLY A 285 -8.57 -9.38 4.22
N ILE A 286 -8.65 -9.55 2.88
CA ILE A 286 -9.09 -10.71 2.02
C ILE A 286 -8.03 -11.07 0.92
N PHE A 287 -7.42 -12.27 0.80
CA PHE A 287 -7.69 -13.63 1.31
C PHE A 287 -6.56 -14.29 2.13
N ASP A 288 -6.92 -15.20 3.04
CA ASP A 288 -6.08 -16.29 3.60
C ASP A 288 -6.34 -17.63 2.86
N SER A 289 -5.79 -18.76 3.34
CA SER A 289 -5.99 -20.09 2.72
C SER A 289 -7.46 -20.51 2.62
N ASP A 290 -8.23 -20.27 3.68
CA ASP A 290 -9.61 -20.72 3.81
C ASP A 290 -10.53 -19.88 2.89
N ALA A 291 -10.27 -18.58 2.85
CA ALA A 291 -10.91 -17.63 1.96
C ALA A 291 -10.58 -17.91 0.48
N LEU A 292 -9.32 -18.27 0.19
CA LEU A 292 -8.87 -18.59 -1.16
C LEU A 292 -9.52 -19.88 -1.67
N ASP A 293 -9.55 -20.95 -0.87
CA ASP A 293 -10.22 -22.20 -1.22
C ASP A 293 -11.72 -21.96 -1.54
N ALA A 294 -12.39 -21.09 -0.78
CA ALA A 294 -13.77 -20.69 -1.06
C ALA A 294 -13.92 -19.95 -2.41
N TYR A 295 -12.95 -19.12 -2.81
CA TYR A 295 -12.94 -18.44 -4.11
C TYR A 295 -12.60 -19.39 -5.27
N VAL A 296 -11.61 -20.26 -5.09
CA VAL A 296 -11.22 -21.29 -6.06
C VAL A 296 -12.39 -22.23 -6.33
N ALA A 297 -13.10 -22.68 -5.27
CA ALA A 297 -14.31 -23.48 -5.39
C ALA A 297 -15.46 -22.74 -6.10
N ALA A 298 -15.65 -21.44 -5.81
CA ALA A 298 -16.73 -20.64 -6.41
C ALA A 298 -16.48 -20.21 -7.87
N THR A 299 -15.23 -20.24 -8.33
CA THR A 299 -14.81 -19.93 -9.72
C THR A 299 -14.52 -21.19 -10.56
N GLY A 300 -14.26 -22.33 -9.90
CA GLY A 300 -13.73 -23.53 -10.54
C GLY A 300 -12.30 -23.35 -11.06
N ALA A 301 -11.53 -22.42 -10.46
CA ALA A 301 -10.17 -22.15 -10.88
C ALA A 301 -9.23 -23.34 -10.57
N VAL A 302 -8.15 -23.43 -11.34
CA VAL A 302 -7.11 -24.45 -11.16
C VAL A 302 -5.76 -23.74 -11.09
N PHE A 303 -4.90 -24.13 -10.16
CA PHE A 303 -3.55 -23.58 -10.07
C PHE A 303 -2.71 -23.96 -11.30
N ASP A 304 -1.92 -23.02 -11.83
CA ASP A 304 -1.01 -23.25 -12.96
C ASP A 304 0.44 -23.02 -12.52
N GLU A 305 1.11 -24.11 -12.13
CA GLU A 305 2.49 -24.13 -11.63
C GLU A 305 3.48 -23.41 -12.54
N ALA A 306 3.24 -23.40 -13.87
CA ALA A 306 4.08 -22.72 -14.85
C ALA A 306 4.03 -21.19 -14.78
N THR A 307 3.02 -20.62 -14.10
CA THR A 307 2.82 -19.17 -13.96
C THR A 307 2.80 -18.71 -12.50
N GLY A 308 2.41 -19.60 -11.57
CA GLY A 308 2.14 -19.28 -10.17
C GLY A 308 0.79 -18.60 -9.94
N PHE A 309 -0.06 -18.47 -10.96
CA PHE A 309 -1.41 -17.92 -10.85
C PHE A 309 -2.46 -19.05 -10.87
N TYR A 310 -3.63 -18.79 -10.29
CA TYR A 310 -4.82 -19.56 -10.61
C TYR A 310 -5.31 -19.20 -12.00
N ARG A 311 -5.81 -20.18 -12.76
CA ARG A 311 -6.37 -19.97 -14.10
C ARG A 311 -7.80 -20.50 -14.23
N ILE A 312 -8.54 -19.87 -15.13
CA ILE A 312 -9.87 -20.30 -15.57
C ILE A 312 -9.95 -20.34 -17.10
N THR A 313 -10.89 -21.13 -17.62
CA THR A 313 -11.19 -21.12 -19.06
C THR A 313 -11.93 -19.84 -19.48
N PRO A 314 -11.91 -19.45 -20.77
CA PRO A 314 -12.72 -18.32 -21.27
C PRO A 314 -14.23 -18.47 -20.99
N ALA A 315 -14.74 -19.71 -20.95
CA ALA A 315 -16.14 -19.99 -20.61
C ALA A 315 -16.45 -19.75 -19.13
N GLN A 316 -15.51 -20.03 -18.22
CA GLN A 316 -15.63 -19.66 -16.81
C GLN A 316 -15.48 -18.15 -16.63
N TYR A 317 -14.57 -17.48 -17.35
CA TYR A 317 -14.44 -16.01 -17.30
C TYR A 317 -15.72 -15.30 -17.71
N ALA A 318 -16.45 -15.82 -18.71
CA ALA A 318 -17.77 -15.32 -19.10
C ALA A 318 -18.87 -15.48 -18.03
N ASN A 319 -18.61 -16.24 -16.95
CA ASN A 319 -19.49 -16.44 -15.80
C ASN A 319 -18.86 -15.96 -14.47
N LEU A 320 -17.67 -15.37 -14.51
CA LEU A 320 -16.94 -14.89 -13.33
C LEU A 320 -17.71 -13.72 -12.70
N GLN A 321 -18.01 -13.82 -11.40
CA GLN A 321 -18.73 -12.78 -10.68
C GLN A 321 -17.76 -11.77 -10.04
N SER A 322 -18.23 -10.54 -9.83
CA SER A 322 -17.46 -9.54 -9.10
C SER A 322 -17.25 -9.95 -7.64
N MET A 323 -16.08 -9.61 -7.08
CA MET A 323 -15.88 -9.58 -5.65
C MET A 323 -16.32 -8.21 -5.10
N PHE A 324 -16.76 -8.15 -3.85
CA PHE A 324 -17.25 -6.92 -3.23
C PHE A 324 -16.59 -6.70 -1.89
N PHE A 325 -15.77 -5.66 -1.80
CA PHE A 325 -14.96 -5.28 -0.64
C PHE A 325 -15.78 -4.30 0.21
N THR A 326 -16.14 -4.69 1.43
CA THR A 326 -16.86 -3.84 2.37
C THR A 326 -15.88 -3.25 3.37
N ILE A 327 -15.69 -1.94 3.31
CA ILE A 327 -14.66 -1.20 4.05
C ILE A 327 -15.36 -0.04 4.77
N ASN A 328 -15.40 -0.09 6.11
CA ASN A 328 -16.14 0.84 6.97
C ASN A 328 -17.56 1.21 6.47
N GLY A 329 -18.31 0.21 5.99
CA GLY A 329 -19.68 0.36 5.47
C GLY A 329 -19.79 0.76 4.00
N GLY A 330 -18.74 1.30 3.38
CA GLY A 330 -18.67 1.46 1.93
C GLY A 330 -18.45 0.12 1.22
N VAL A 331 -18.97 -0.04 0.00
CA VAL A 331 -18.85 -1.27 -0.80
C VAL A 331 -18.20 -0.97 -2.14
N PHE A 332 -17.07 -1.62 -2.40
CA PHE A 332 -16.25 -1.46 -3.61
C PHE A 332 -16.33 -2.72 -4.48
N GLU A 333 -16.73 -2.57 -5.74
CA GLU A 333 -16.88 -3.70 -6.67
C GLU A 333 -15.59 -3.98 -7.45
N PHE A 334 -14.95 -5.10 -7.14
CA PHE A 334 -13.80 -5.60 -7.87
C PHE A 334 -14.28 -6.56 -8.97
N THR A 335 -14.57 -5.96 -10.13
CA THR A 335 -15.21 -6.61 -11.28
C THR A 335 -14.47 -7.85 -11.78
N ALA A 336 -15.15 -8.68 -12.58
CA ALA A 336 -14.54 -9.84 -13.23
C ALA A 336 -13.25 -9.48 -14.03
N ASN A 337 -13.19 -8.29 -14.64
CA ASN A 337 -11.98 -7.84 -15.34
C ASN A 337 -10.87 -7.36 -14.39
N ALA A 338 -11.24 -6.85 -13.22
CA ALA A 338 -10.28 -6.44 -12.21
C ALA A 338 -9.56 -7.64 -11.57
N GLN A 339 -10.24 -8.78 -11.45
CA GLN A 339 -9.69 -10.03 -10.90
C GLN A 339 -8.67 -10.75 -11.79
N ILE A 340 -8.40 -10.27 -13.01
CA ILE A 340 -7.56 -10.98 -13.99
C ILE A 340 -6.28 -10.23 -14.38
N TRP A 341 -5.25 -10.99 -14.70
CA TRP A 341 -4.02 -10.49 -15.30
C TRP A 341 -4.30 -9.93 -16.71
N PRO A 342 -3.68 -8.82 -17.15
CA PRO A 342 -3.85 -8.32 -18.51
C PRO A 342 -3.45 -9.36 -19.56
N ARG A 343 -4.42 -9.84 -20.34
CA ARG A 343 -4.25 -11.01 -21.22
C ARG A 343 -3.28 -10.78 -22.38
N SER A 344 -3.10 -9.52 -22.77
CA SER A 344 -2.04 -9.06 -23.68
C SER A 344 -0.62 -9.29 -23.13
N LEU A 345 -0.48 -9.45 -21.81
CA LEU A 345 0.76 -9.70 -21.08
C LEU A 345 0.85 -11.13 -20.53
N ASN A 346 -0.03 -12.06 -20.93
CA ASN A 346 0.03 -13.46 -20.45
C ASN A 346 1.42 -14.08 -20.65
N SER A 347 2.12 -13.75 -21.74
CA SER A 347 3.47 -14.24 -22.03
C SER A 347 4.54 -13.77 -21.03
N LEU A 348 4.34 -12.65 -20.32
CA LEU A 348 5.28 -12.18 -19.30
C LEU A 348 5.28 -13.06 -18.05
N ILE A 349 4.13 -13.66 -17.73
CA ILE A 349 3.95 -14.59 -16.60
C ILE A 349 4.11 -16.07 -17.02
N GLY A 350 4.70 -16.34 -18.19
CA GLY A 350 4.81 -17.69 -18.75
C GLY A 350 3.49 -18.30 -19.27
N GLY A 351 2.39 -17.55 -19.22
CA GLY A 351 1.04 -17.99 -19.56
C GLY A 351 0.72 -17.94 -21.06
N SER A 352 -0.33 -18.66 -21.45
CA SER A 352 -0.84 -18.75 -22.82
C SER A 352 -2.18 -18.00 -23.03
N SER A 353 -2.57 -17.78 -24.28
CA SER A 353 -3.88 -17.17 -24.64
C SER A 353 -5.08 -18.12 -24.50
N SER A 354 -4.85 -19.40 -24.18
CA SER A 354 -5.91 -20.40 -23.99
C SER A 354 -6.66 -20.27 -22.66
N PHE A 355 -6.11 -19.49 -21.71
CA PHE A 355 -6.62 -19.34 -20.36
C PHE A 355 -6.64 -17.87 -19.92
N VAL A 356 -7.39 -17.60 -18.86
CA VAL A 356 -7.42 -16.32 -18.16
C VAL A 356 -6.85 -16.54 -16.76
N TYR A 357 -5.82 -15.79 -16.39
CA TYR A 357 -5.12 -15.92 -15.11
C TYR A 357 -5.70 -14.93 -14.10
N LEU A 358 -6.00 -15.43 -12.90
CA LEU A 358 -6.57 -14.68 -11.79
C LEU A 358 -5.42 -14.11 -10.95
N ILE A 359 -5.41 -12.79 -10.72
CA ILE A 359 -4.42 -12.12 -9.84
C ILE A 359 -4.72 -12.33 -8.34
N ILE A 360 -5.64 -13.24 -8.02
CA ILE A 360 -5.96 -13.66 -6.66
C ILE A 360 -5.09 -14.88 -6.33
N GLY A 361 -4.40 -14.85 -5.20
CA GLY A 361 -3.49 -15.91 -4.78
C GLY A 361 -3.30 -15.99 -3.27
N ASP A 362 -2.69 -17.08 -2.82
CA ASP A 362 -2.40 -17.36 -1.42
C ASP A 362 -1.34 -16.41 -0.85
N ILE A 363 -1.62 -15.82 0.30
CA ILE A 363 -0.66 -14.99 1.02
C ILE A 363 0.50 -15.80 1.63
N GLY A 364 0.34 -17.12 1.77
CA GLY A 364 1.35 -18.03 2.32
C GLY A 364 1.40 -18.06 3.84
N THR A 365 0.31 -17.68 4.52
CA THR A 365 0.16 -17.77 5.99
C THR A 365 -1.27 -18.14 6.42
N PRO A 366 -1.46 -18.84 7.56
CA PRO A 366 -2.78 -19.24 8.04
C PRO A 366 -3.72 -18.07 8.38
N SER A 367 -5.01 -18.36 8.43
CA SER A 367 -6.10 -17.47 8.82
C SER A 367 -6.05 -17.01 10.29
N GLY A 368 -6.73 -15.90 10.62
CA GLY A 368 -6.91 -15.41 11.99
C GLY A 368 -5.62 -14.91 12.67
N SER A 369 -4.68 -14.42 11.87
CA SER A 369 -3.27 -14.23 12.21
C SER A 369 -2.83 -12.75 12.23
N GLY A 370 -3.75 -11.82 11.93
CA GLY A 370 -3.65 -10.39 12.27
C GLY A 370 -2.91 -9.50 11.26
N LEU A 371 -2.16 -10.09 10.34
CA LEU A 371 -1.93 -9.57 8.99
C LEU A 371 -2.16 -10.76 8.10
N ASP A 372 -3.44 -10.95 7.80
CA ASP A 372 -3.89 -12.06 6.99
C ASP A 372 -3.70 -11.73 5.50
N ILE A 373 -3.53 -10.45 5.12
CA ILE A 373 -3.76 -9.93 3.75
C ILE A 373 -2.95 -8.70 3.32
N ILE A 374 -2.80 -8.52 1.99
CA ILE A 374 -2.46 -7.25 1.32
C ILE A 374 -3.47 -6.88 0.19
N ASN A 375 -4.09 -5.69 0.24
CA ASN A 375 -4.78 -5.10 -0.92
C ASN A 375 -3.73 -4.51 -1.90
N GLY A 376 -3.19 -5.34 -2.81
CA GLY A 376 -2.03 -4.99 -3.65
C GLY A 376 -2.28 -3.97 -4.78
N MET A 377 -1.22 -3.69 -5.57
CA MET A 377 -1.22 -2.65 -6.62
C MET A 377 -2.37 -2.78 -7.64
N MET A 378 -2.74 -4.00 -8.04
CA MET A 378 -3.85 -4.22 -8.97
C MET A 378 -5.24 -3.87 -8.39
N PHE A 379 -5.38 -3.82 -7.05
CA PHE A 379 -6.57 -3.26 -6.39
C PHE A 379 -6.54 -1.72 -6.47
N MET A 380 -5.38 -1.12 -6.19
CA MET A 380 -5.18 0.34 -6.27
C MET A 380 -5.28 0.88 -7.71
N GLU A 381 -5.07 0.04 -8.74
CA GLU A 381 -5.38 0.37 -10.15
C GLU A 381 -6.88 0.53 -10.42
N ARG A 382 -7.75 0.09 -9.50
CA ARG A 382 -9.21 0.22 -9.62
C ARG A 382 -9.77 1.25 -8.65
N PHE A 383 -9.09 1.54 -7.54
CA PHE A 383 -9.56 2.42 -6.48
C PHE A 383 -8.49 3.43 -6.04
N TYR A 384 -8.85 4.72 -6.08
CA TYR A 384 -8.01 5.79 -5.58
C TYR A 384 -7.85 5.65 -4.06
N THR A 385 -6.62 5.72 -3.57
CA THR A 385 -6.29 5.39 -2.19
C THR A 385 -5.51 6.53 -1.53
N VAL A 386 -5.98 6.98 -0.37
CA VAL A 386 -5.43 8.08 0.43
C VAL A 386 -4.88 7.51 1.74
N PHE A 387 -3.63 7.79 2.06
CA PHE A 387 -2.98 7.44 3.31
C PHE A 387 -2.82 8.71 4.14
N ASP A 388 -3.59 8.82 5.24
CA ASP A 388 -3.66 10.02 6.08
C ASP A 388 -3.04 9.70 7.45
N THR A 389 -1.73 9.93 7.57
CA THR A 389 -0.96 9.71 8.81
C THR A 389 -1.49 10.63 9.92
N GLY A 390 -1.78 11.89 9.60
CA GLY A 390 -2.27 12.89 10.55
C GLY A 390 -3.64 12.56 11.16
N ARG A 391 -4.47 11.74 10.51
CA ARG A 391 -5.73 11.19 11.05
C ARG A 391 -5.65 9.69 11.42
N ASN A 392 -4.52 9.03 11.13
CA ASN A 392 -4.31 7.58 11.29
C ASN A 392 -5.43 6.74 10.63
N GLU A 393 -5.63 6.95 9.34
CA GLU A 393 -6.66 6.28 8.52
C GLU A 393 -6.25 6.11 7.04
N ILE A 394 -7.00 5.27 6.33
CA ILE A 394 -7.00 5.22 4.86
C ILE A 394 -8.35 5.78 4.37
N ALA A 395 -8.40 6.45 3.23
CA ALA A 395 -9.65 6.67 2.49
C ALA A 395 -9.58 6.10 1.08
N ILE A 396 -10.68 5.47 0.62
CA ILE A 396 -10.75 4.76 -0.67
C ILE A 396 -11.94 5.29 -1.47
N ALA A 397 -11.77 5.47 -2.78
CA ALA A 397 -12.84 5.87 -3.70
C ALA A 397 -12.79 5.10 -5.02
N ASN A 398 -13.94 5.02 -5.70
CA ASN A 398 -14.02 4.49 -7.07
C ASN A 398 -13.29 5.42 -8.05
N THR A 399 -12.91 4.90 -9.22
CA THR A 399 -12.25 5.66 -10.30
C THR A 399 -12.96 5.42 -11.62
N GLN A 400 -12.61 6.18 -12.65
CA GLN A 400 -12.99 5.86 -14.04
C GLN A 400 -12.49 4.48 -14.51
N PHE A 401 -11.57 3.83 -13.78
CA PHE A 401 -11.00 2.53 -14.11
C PHE A 401 -11.58 1.37 -13.30
N THR A 402 -12.42 1.60 -12.28
CA THR A 402 -13.03 0.53 -11.46
C THR A 402 -13.73 -0.54 -12.30
N THR A 403 -14.49 -0.10 -13.31
CA THR A 403 -15.24 -0.98 -14.23
C THR A 403 -14.60 -1.12 -15.61
N ALA A 404 -13.33 -0.70 -15.80
CA ALA A 404 -12.66 -0.79 -17.09
C ALA A 404 -12.40 -2.25 -17.50
N THR A 405 -12.59 -2.57 -18.79
CA THR A 405 -12.42 -3.93 -19.34
C THR A 405 -11.11 -4.07 -20.11
N THR A 406 -10.01 -3.55 -19.54
CA THR A 406 -8.68 -3.45 -20.19
C THR A 406 -7.86 -4.73 -20.13
N ASN A 407 -8.12 -5.60 -19.14
CA ASN A 407 -7.34 -6.80 -18.88
C ASN A 407 -7.83 -7.98 -19.73
#